data_AF-A0A2E6NC16-F1
#
_entry.id   AF-A0A2E6NC16-F1
#
_cell.length_a   1.000
_cell.length_b   1.000
_cell.length_c   1.000
_cell.angle_alpha   90.00
_cell.angle_beta   90.00
_cell.angle_gamma   90.00
#
_symmetry.space_group_name_H-M   'P 1'
#
loop_
_entity.id
_entity.type
_entity.pdbx_description
1 polymer ?
#
loop_
_entity_poly.entity_id
_entity_poly.type
_entity_poly.pdbx_seq_one_letter_code
_entity_poly.pdbx_strand_id
1 'polypeptide(L)'
;MFDSVTTSIKLQNFKSILPEQIAAFCLIVGFALYTAWDQFYWWSNREDYSFGYLVPLFAAYVLYDRWPIIRSYLFAANAPGQFASGQVGRNALNSLLEWVAVAVFAASVCLFTIGALLRAATGPQNPASLAIAGSLAGLTLSMVFIFSKQRVDGQAMPLKHRLALTALFLFPALIWMISAPLVSVAETQIRVFLLTKVTVAVFSSFDFLGFELERQGNVLILPEGQVGVEEACSGIRSLTACLFAGSFLASVFLDRFWKKILLVGAAMLFAVLTNLIRSIFLTLWAYYHGSQAIDQHWVLPLIGDIGTVHDVTGMAILFVTCIGLICLLPIFNYKLKDFEEDEDWNQSEPLG
;
A
#
# COMPACT_ATOMS: atom_id res chain seq x y z
N MET A 1 44.63 -16.34 7.36
CA MET A 1 43.71 -15.27 7.82
C MET A 1 42.61 -14.94 6.80
N PHE A 2 42.75 -15.29 5.52
CA PHE A 2 41.68 -15.16 4.51
C PHE A 2 40.66 -16.32 4.49
N ASP A 3 41.00 -17.50 5.03
CA ASP A 3 40.12 -18.69 4.95
C ASP A 3 39.00 -18.74 6.00
N SER A 4 39.08 -17.97 7.09
CA SER A 4 38.02 -17.94 8.12
C SER A 4 36.83 -17.06 7.72
N VAL A 5 37.03 -16.08 6.84
CA VAL A 5 35.99 -15.14 6.40
C VAL A 5 35.15 -15.73 5.26
N THR A 6 35.76 -16.47 4.34
CA THR A 6 35.06 -17.16 3.26
C THR A 6 34.29 -18.40 3.72
N THR A 7 34.64 -18.97 4.87
CA THR A 7 33.94 -20.12 5.45
C THR A 7 32.62 -19.72 6.12
N SER A 8 32.49 -18.51 6.66
CA SER A 8 31.27 -18.07 7.38
C SER A 8 30.09 -17.72 6.47
N ILE A 9 30.33 -17.46 5.18
CA ILE A 9 29.28 -17.15 4.20
C ILE A 9 28.68 -18.44 3.61
N LYS A 10 29.43 -19.56 3.65
CA LYS A 10 29.17 -20.74 2.82
C LYS A 10 28.24 -21.79 3.43
N LEU A 11 27.63 -21.55 4.60
CA LEU A 11 26.67 -22.50 5.20
C LEU A 11 25.36 -21.88 5.70
N GLN A 12 24.89 -20.78 5.10
CA GLN A 12 23.49 -20.33 5.25
C GLN A 12 22.58 -21.13 4.30
N ASN A 13 22.46 -22.42 4.54
CA ASN A 13 21.74 -23.35 3.69
C ASN A 13 20.26 -23.41 4.10
N PHE A 14 19.30 -23.44 3.16
CA PHE A 14 17.86 -23.60 3.46
C PHE A 14 17.54 -24.81 4.36
N LYS A 15 18.46 -25.79 4.42
CA LYS A 15 18.41 -26.95 5.32
C LYS A 15 18.46 -26.62 6.81
N SER A 16 18.90 -25.43 7.21
CA SER A 16 18.97 -25.03 8.63
C SER A 16 17.70 -24.33 9.13
N ILE A 17 16.70 -24.10 8.27
CA ILE A 17 15.44 -23.46 8.69
C ILE A 17 14.62 -24.47 9.51
N LEU A 18 14.07 -24.02 10.64
CA LEU A 18 13.22 -24.88 11.47
C LEU A 18 12.00 -25.37 10.67
N PRO A 19 11.57 -26.65 10.80
CA PRO A 19 10.38 -27.17 10.13
C PRO A 19 9.12 -26.31 10.36
N GLU A 20 9.00 -25.74 11.57
CA GLU A 20 7.91 -24.85 11.94
C GLU A 20 7.90 -23.54 11.13
N GLN A 21 9.07 -22.96 10.84
CA GLN A 21 9.19 -21.75 10.03
C GLN A 21 8.86 -22.02 8.55
N ILE A 22 9.22 -23.21 8.05
CA ILE A 22 8.83 -23.66 6.71
C ILE A 22 7.31 -23.85 6.65
N ALA A 23 6.72 -24.53 7.63
CA ALA A 23 5.27 -24.70 7.71
C ALA A 23 4.54 -23.35 7.78
N ALA A 24 5.06 -22.40 8.57
CA ALA A 24 4.53 -21.05 8.66
C ALA A 24 4.56 -20.31 7.31
N PHE A 25 5.69 -20.37 6.62
CA PHE A 25 5.83 -19.78 5.29
C PHE A 25 4.85 -20.40 4.28
N CYS A 26 4.78 -21.74 4.21
CA CYS A 26 3.86 -22.45 3.34
C CYS A 26 2.39 -22.08 3.62
N LEU A 27 2.04 -21.92 4.89
CA LEU A 27 0.69 -21.53 5.32
C LEU A 27 0.36 -20.09 4.90
N ILE A 28 1.27 -19.14 5.10
CA ILE A 28 1.11 -17.76 4.61
C ILE A 28 0.95 -17.73 3.09
N VAL A 29 1.78 -18.47 2.35
CA VAL A 29 1.69 -18.58 0.88
C VAL A 29 0.35 -19.18 0.47
N GLY A 30 -0.11 -20.24 1.13
CA GLY A 30 -1.42 -20.85 0.85
C GLY A 30 -2.58 -19.87 1.06
N PHE A 31 -2.58 -19.12 2.16
CA PHE A 31 -3.57 -18.09 2.43
C PHE A 31 -3.50 -16.93 1.41
N ALA A 32 -2.29 -16.53 1.00
CA ALA A 32 -2.09 -15.51 -0.03
C ALA A 32 -2.60 -15.96 -1.40
N LEU A 33 -2.37 -17.21 -1.79
CA LEU A 33 -2.87 -17.79 -3.05
C LEU A 33 -4.41 -17.86 -3.04
N TYR A 34 -5.03 -18.29 -1.93
CA TYR A 34 -6.49 -18.27 -1.81
C TYR A 34 -7.04 -16.85 -1.88
N THR A 35 -6.39 -15.89 -1.22
CA THR A 35 -6.78 -14.47 -1.26
C THR A 35 -6.67 -13.90 -2.67
N ALA A 36 -5.60 -14.23 -3.41
CA ALA A 36 -5.45 -13.85 -4.81
C ALA A 36 -6.56 -14.45 -5.69
N TRP A 37 -6.91 -15.72 -5.49
CA TRP A 37 -8.02 -16.36 -6.20
C TRP A 37 -9.37 -15.70 -5.89
N ASP A 38 -9.66 -15.39 -4.62
CA ASP A 38 -10.87 -14.66 -4.21
C ASP A 38 -10.95 -13.29 -4.91
N GLN A 39 -9.85 -12.55 -4.88
CA GLN A 39 -9.78 -11.18 -5.39
C GLN A 39 -9.69 -11.10 -6.91
N PHE A 40 -9.27 -12.16 -7.60
CA PHE A 40 -9.25 -12.23 -9.05
C PHE A 40 -10.61 -11.86 -9.67
N TYR A 41 -11.71 -12.23 -9.01
CA TYR A 41 -13.06 -11.80 -9.42
C TYR A 41 -13.18 -10.27 -9.48
N TRP A 42 -12.71 -9.56 -8.46
CA TRP A 42 -12.80 -8.10 -8.40
C TRP A 42 -11.88 -7.44 -9.41
N TRP A 43 -10.68 -7.99 -9.59
CA TRP A 43 -9.71 -7.46 -10.55
C TRP A 43 -10.19 -7.58 -12.00
N SER A 44 -10.93 -8.65 -12.31
CA SER A 44 -11.51 -8.89 -13.64
C SER A 44 -12.81 -8.12 -13.89
N ASN A 45 -13.66 -7.95 -12.87
CA ASN A 45 -15.04 -7.45 -13.06
C ASN A 45 -15.23 -5.99 -12.62
N ARG A 46 -14.28 -5.39 -11.90
CA ARG A 46 -14.32 -3.98 -11.52
C ARG A 46 -13.05 -3.28 -11.99
N GLU A 47 -13.20 -2.37 -12.95
CA GLU A 47 -12.09 -1.56 -13.47
C GLU A 47 -11.35 -0.81 -12.37
N ASP A 48 -12.07 -0.35 -11.32
CA ASP A 48 -11.52 0.33 -10.14
C ASP A 48 -10.50 -0.50 -9.35
N TYR A 49 -10.49 -1.83 -9.54
CA TYR A 49 -9.62 -2.79 -8.84
C TYR A 49 -8.66 -3.52 -9.78
N SER A 50 -8.58 -3.12 -11.06
CA SER A 50 -7.68 -3.73 -12.06
C SER A 50 -6.20 -3.68 -11.66
N PHE A 51 -5.76 -2.66 -10.91
CA PHE A 51 -4.41 -2.60 -10.35
C PHE A 51 -4.09 -3.80 -9.42
N GLY A 52 -5.11 -4.51 -8.93
CA GLY A 52 -4.99 -5.63 -8.03
C GLY A 52 -4.13 -6.78 -8.56
N TYR A 53 -4.05 -6.96 -9.89
CA TYR A 53 -3.13 -7.94 -10.50
C TYR A 53 -1.65 -7.68 -10.18
N LEU A 54 -1.29 -6.43 -9.83
CA LEU A 54 0.08 -6.06 -9.45
C LEU A 54 0.39 -6.40 -7.99
N VAL A 55 -0.62 -6.62 -7.15
CA VAL A 55 -0.45 -6.79 -5.70
C VAL A 55 0.44 -7.99 -5.35
N PRO A 56 0.25 -9.19 -5.93
CA PRO A 56 1.14 -10.33 -5.65
C PRO A 56 2.59 -10.03 -6.05
N LEU A 57 2.80 -9.36 -7.19
CA LEU A 57 4.12 -9.00 -7.70
C LEU A 57 4.81 -7.98 -6.78
N PHE A 58 4.08 -6.97 -6.33
CA PHE A 58 4.61 -5.90 -5.48
C PHE A 58 4.89 -6.40 -4.06
N ALA A 59 4.02 -7.25 -3.52
CA ALA A 59 4.25 -7.93 -2.24
C ALA A 59 5.52 -8.82 -2.32
N ALA A 60 5.66 -9.61 -3.38
CA ALA A 60 6.84 -10.43 -3.61
C ALA A 60 8.11 -9.59 -3.81
N TYR A 61 8.04 -8.51 -4.58
CA TYR A 61 9.15 -7.59 -4.80
C TYR A 61 9.64 -6.96 -3.49
N VAL A 62 8.72 -6.46 -2.65
CA VAL A 62 9.09 -5.86 -1.35
C VAL A 62 9.73 -6.89 -0.42
N LEU A 63 9.27 -8.15 -0.44
CA LEU A 63 9.92 -9.22 0.32
C LEU A 63 11.30 -9.57 -0.23
N TYR A 64 11.46 -9.57 -1.56
CA TYR A 64 12.74 -9.78 -2.23
C TYR A 64 13.75 -8.67 -1.88
N ASP A 65 13.33 -7.41 -1.99
CA ASP A 65 14.14 -6.23 -1.65
C ASP A 65 14.58 -6.25 -0.17
N ARG A 66 13.68 -6.65 0.73
CA ARG A 66 13.95 -6.77 2.17
C ARG A 66 14.65 -8.06 2.57
N TRP A 67 14.84 -9.00 1.65
CA TRP A 67 15.40 -10.32 1.94
C TRP A 67 16.78 -10.29 2.60
N PRO A 68 17.74 -9.43 2.21
CA PRO A 68 19.03 -9.35 2.88
C PRO A 68 18.91 -8.94 4.36
N ILE A 69 17.98 -8.04 4.67
CA ILE A 69 17.69 -7.57 6.03
C ILE A 69 16.98 -8.67 6.83
N ILE A 70 15.99 -9.35 6.23
CA ILE A 70 15.30 -10.48 6.86
C ILE A 70 16.32 -11.57 7.23
N ARG A 71 17.25 -11.89 6.33
CA ARG A 71 18.32 -12.86 6.58
C ARG A 71 19.25 -12.44 7.71
N SER A 72 19.59 -11.15 7.83
CA SER A 72 20.43 -10.71 8.93
C SER A 72 19.74 -10.90 10.29
N TYR A 73 18.42 -10.72 10.38
CA TYR A 73 17.69 -11.04 11.62
C TYR A 73 17.63 -12.55 11.93
N LEU A 74 17.44 -13.39 10.91
CA LEU A 74 17.24 -14.83 11.09
C LEU A 74 18.55 -15.62 11.27
N PHE A 75 19.61 -15.21 10.58
CA PHE A 75 20.89 -15.92 10.45
C PHE A 75 22.10 -15.13 10.96
N ALA A 76 21.93 -14.00 11.67
CA ALA A 76 23.07 -13.35 12.32
C ALA A 76 23.66 -14.26 13.41
N ALA A 77 24.61 -15.08 12.97
CA ALA A 77 25.69 -15.60 13.76
C ALA A 77 26.56 -14.40 14.13
N ASN A 78 26.57 -14.05 15.40
CA ASN A 78 27.36 -12.92 15.87
C ASN A 78 28.84 -13.21 15.59
N ALA A 79 29.58 -12.21 15.08
CA ALA A 79 31.01 -12.15 15.31
C ALA A 79 31.26 -12.37 16.81
N PRO A 80 32.26 -13.17 17.21
CA PRO A 80 32.48 -13.51 18.61
C PRO A 80 32.71 -12.23 19.42
N GLY A 81 31.73 -11.85 20.25
CA GLY A 81 31.86 -10.77 21.23
C GLY A 81 30.74 -9.72 21.33
N GLN A 82 29.76 -9.64 20.42
CA GLN A 82 28.85 -8.47 20.38
C GLN A 82 27.41 -8.63 20.87
N PHE A 83 27.00 -9.81 21.30
CA PHE A 83 25.78 -9.92 22.10
C PHE A 83 26.13 -10.69 23.35
N ALA A 84 26.39 -9.96 24.43
CA ALA A 84 26.20 -10.51 25.75
C ALA A 84 24.85 -11.25 25.72
N SER A 85 24.86 -12.50 26.15
CA SER A 85 23.71 -13.28 26.54
C SER A 85 22.98 -12.53 27.65
N GLY A 86 22.36 -11.40 27.33
CA GLY A 86 21.40 -10.75 28.19
C GLY A 86 20.26 -11.72 28.28
N GLN A 87 20.12 -12.37 29.44
CA GLN A 87 18.92 -13.13 29.78
C GLN A 87 17.73 -12.31 29.30
N VAL A 88 17.00 -12.80 28.31
CA VAL A 88 15.73 -12.20 27.91
C VAL A 88 14.79 -12.50 29.07
N GLY A 89 14.85 -11.65 30.10
CA GLY A 89 13.96 -11.70 31.25
C GLY A 89 12.53 -11.70 30.72
N ARG A 90 11.67 -12.53 31.31
CA ARG A 90 10.23 -12.50 31.07
C ARG A 90 9.70 -11.13 31.50
N ASN A 91 9.74 -10.17 30.60
CA ASN A 91 9.11 -8.87 30.79
C ASN A 91 7.62 -9.04 30.55
N ALA A 92 6.79 -8.52 31.47
CA ALA A 92 5.33 -8.56 31.36
C ALA A 92 4.84 -8.03 29.99
N LEU A 93 5.50 -7.01 29.45
CA LEU A 93 5.24 -6.47 28.11
C LEU A 93 5.47 -7.49 26.98
N ASN A 94 6.56 -8.28 27.04
CA ASN A 94 6.82 -9.30 26.02
C ASN A 94 5.78 -10.42 26.09
N SER A 95 5.43 -10.85 27.30
CA SER A 95 4.36 -11.84 27.50
C SER A 95 3.01 -11.32 27.00
N LEU A 96 2.68 -10.06 27.27
CA LEU A 96 1.46 -9.42 26.78
C LEU A 96 1.42 -9.40 25.25
N LEU A 97 2.50 -8.96 24.60
CA LEU A 97 2.58 -8.93 23.13
C LEU A 97 2.52 -10.32 22.49
N GLU A 98 3.12 -11.34 23.12
CA GLU A 98 2.98 -12.73 22.68
C GLU A 98 1.51 -13.20 22.74
N TRP A 99 0.81 -12.93 23.85
CA TRP A 99 -0.62 -13.27 23.96
C TRP A 99 -1.50 -12.48 22.99
N VAL A 100 -1.22 -11.20 22.77
CA VAL A 100 -1.91 -10.38 21.76
C VAL A 100 -1.67 -10.98 20.37
N ALA A 101 -0.44 -11.37 20.03
CA ALA A 101 -0.16 -11.99 18.74
C ALA A 101 -0.89 -13.32 18.56
N VAL A 102 -0.97 -14.16 19.60
CA VAL A 102 -1.75 -15.42 19.57
C VAL A 102 -3.24 -15.14 19.42
N ALA A 103 -3.78 -14.15 20.14
CA ALA A 103 -5.18 -13.75 20.02
C ALA A 103 -5.50 -13.23 18.62
N VAL A 104 -4.63 -12.38 18.04
CA VAL A 104 -4.76 -11.88 16.67
C VAL A 104 -4.66 -13.02 15.67
N PHE A 105 -3.73 -13.98 15.86
CA PHE A 105 -3.62 -15.16 15.01
C PHE A 105 -4.91 -15.98 15.03
N ALA A 106 -5.42 -16.32 16.22
CA ALA A 106 -6.65 -17.10 16.38
C ALA A 106 -7.86 -16.37 15.79
N ALA A 107 -8.01 -15.07 16.08
CA ALA A 107 -9.07 -14.25 15.50
C ALA A 107 -8.96 -14.17 13.96
N SER A 108 -7.75 -14.08 13.42
CA SER A 108 -7.53 -14.04 11.97
C SER A 108 -7.84 -15.39 11.31
N VAL A 109 -7.50 -16.52 11.93
CA VAL A 109 -7.93 -17.85 11.45
C VAL A 109 -9.45 -17.94 11.42
N CYS A 110 -10.13 -17.56 12.51
CA CYS A 110 -11.60 -17.56 12.56
C CYS A 110 -12.23 -16.63 11.52
N LEU A 111 -11.66 -15.43 11.34
CA LEU A 111 -12.18 -14.48 10.36
C LEU A 111 -11.93 -14.98 8.92
N PHE A 112 -10.78 -15.60 8.66
CA PHE A 112 -10.48 -16.21 7.36
C PHE A 112 -11.47 -17.33 7.05
N THR A 113 -11.72 -18.23 8.01
CA THR A 113 -12.66 -19.34 7.80
C THR A 113 -14.09 -18.84 7.59
N ILE A 114 -14.54 -17.85 8.36
CA ILE A 114 -15.84 -17.20 8.13
C ILE A 114 -15.90 -16.56 6.74
N GLY A 115 -14.88 -15.77 6.37
CA GLY A 115 -14.81 -15.13 5.06
C GLY A 115 -14.81 -16.12 3.90
N ALA A 116 -14.03 -17.21 4.01
CA ALA A 116 -13.97 -18.29 3.03
C ALA A 116 -15.28 -19.07 2.93
N LEU A 117 -15.95 -19.36 4.06
CA LEU A 117 -17.26 -20.01 4.07
C LEU A 117 -18.33 -19.12 3.45
N LEU A 118 -18.34 -17.82 3.75
CA LEU A 118 -19.23 -16.86 3.10
C LEU A 118 -18.97 -16.82 1.60
N ARG A 119 -17.71 -16.68 1.18
CA ARG A 119 -17.31 -16.70 -0.24
C ARG A 119 -17.77 -17.99 -0.94
N ALA A 120 -17.68 -19.13 -0.29
CA ALA A 120 -18.12 -20.42 -0.84
C ALA A 120 -19.65 -20.54 -0.90
N ALA A 121 -20.37 -20.02 0.10
CA ALA A 121 -21.83 -20.15 0.21
C ALA A 121 -22.60 -19.15 -0.67
N THR A 122 -22.11 -17.92 -0.78
CA THR A 122 -22.85 -16.82 -1.42
C THR A 122 -22.13 -16.22 -2.63
N GLY A 123 -20.93 -16.72 -2.94
CA GLY A 123 -20.10 -16.19 -4.01
C GLY A 123 -19.33 -14.92 -3.62
N PRO A 124 -18.80 -14.17 -4.61
CA PRO A 124 -18.02 -12.97 -4.37
C PRO A 124 -18.85 -11.87 -3.68
N GLN A 125 -18.49 -11.53 -2.45
CA GLN A 125 -19.12 -10.45 -1.69
C GLN A 125 -18.07 -9.57 -1.00
N ASN A 126 -18.30 -8.26 -0.96
CA ASN A 126 -17.37 -7.29 -0.35
C ASN A 126 -16.96 -7.65 1.09
N PRO A 127 -17.90 -7.95 2.03
CA PRO A 127 -17.50 -8.29 3.41
C PRO A 127 -16.70 -9.60 3.49
N ALA A 128 -16.97 -10.57 2.62
CA ALA A 128 -16.24 -11.83 2.58
C ALA A 128 -14.79 -11.60 2.09
N SER A 129 -14.61 -10.90 0.97
CA SER A 129 -13.29 -10.58 0.43
C SER A 129 -12.47 -9.68 1.36
N LEU A 130 -13.10 -8.72 2.04
CA LEU A 130 -12.43 -7.88 3.02
C LEU A 130 -12.02 -8.68 4.27
N ALA A 131 -12.86 -9.60 4.74
CA ALA A 131 -12.53 -10.52 5.84
C ALA A 131 -11.34 -11.42 5.48
N ILE A 132 -11.31 -11.97 4.27
CA ILE A 132 -10.19 -12.79 3.75
C ILE A 132 -8.90 -11.95 3.68
N ALA A 133 -8.95 -10.74 3.11
CA ALA A 133 -7.78 -9.87 3.00
C ALA A 133 -7.25 -9.39 4.37
N GLY A 134 -8.15 -8.96 5.27
CA GLY A 134 -7.79 -8.50 6.61
C GLY A 134 -7.23 -9.62 7.48
N SER A 135 -7.77 -10.83 7.36
CA SER A 135 -7.24 -12.00 8.06
C SER A 135 -5.88 -12.44 7.50
N LEU A 136 -5.63 -12.37 6.19
CA LEU A 136 -4.28 -12.58 5.65
C LEU A 136 -3.26 -11.62 6.27
N ALA A 137 -3.62 -10.34 6.42
CA ALA A 137 -2.74 -9.36 7.06
C ALA A 137 -2.45 -9.72 8.52
N GLY A 138 -3.51 -10.02 9.29
CA GLY A 138 -3.40 -10.43 10.69
C GLY A 138 -2.61 -11.72 10.88
N LEU A 139 -2.85 -12.74 10.05
CA LEU A 139 -2.11 -14.01 10.03
C LEU A 139 -0.63 -13.77 9.74
N THR A 140 -0.31 -13.02 8.68
CA THR A 140 1.08 -12.77 8.29
C THR A 140 1.86 -12.05 9.41
N LEU A 141 1.30 -10.97 9.96
CA LEU A 141 1.97 -10.16 10.97
C LEU A 141 2.12 -10.90 12.31
N SER A 142 1.06 -11.58 12.77
CA SER A 142 1.10 -12.36 14.01
C SER A 142 2.03 -13.56 13.88
N MET A 143 2.00 -14.27 12.75
CA MET A 143 2.83 -15.45 12.51
C MET A 143 4.31 -15.08 12.45
N VAL A 144 4.69 -14.03 11.72
CA VAL A 144 6.08 -13.53 11.71
C VAL A 144 6.54 -13.14 13.13
N PHE A 145 5.67 -12.51 13.92
CA PHE A 145 6.00 -12.14 15.30
C PHE A 145 6.16 -13.35 16.25
N ILE A 146 5.33 -14.38 16.09
CA ILE A 146 5.38 -15.61 16.89
C ILE A 146 6.63 -16.44 16.54
N PHE A 147 6.86 -16.69 15.25
CA PHE A 147 7.98 -17.55 14.79
C PHE A 147 9.34 -16.87 14.77
N SER A 148 9.41 -15.55 15.03
CA SER A 148 10.66 -14.82 15.25
C SER A 148 11.22 -14.94 16.68
N LYS A 149 10.58 -15.70 17.57
CA LYS A 149 11.01 -15.87 18.96
C LYS A 149 12.43 -16.43 19.09
N GLN A 150 12.79 -17.35 18.20
CA GLN A 150 14.12 -17.96 18.15
C GLN A 150 14.73 -17.75 16.76
N ARG A 151 16.03 -17.45 16.74
CA ARG A 151 16.85 -17.47 15.53
C ARG A 151 17.12 -18.92 15.11
N VAL A 152 17.66 -19.08 13.92
CA VAL A 152 18.10 -20.39 13.40
C VAL A 152 19.12 -21.07 14.34
N ASP A 153 19.94 -20.29 15.04
CA ASP A 153 20.93 -20.79 16.00
C ASP A 153 20.33 -21.18 17.37
N GLY A 154 19.00 -21.16 17.51
CA GLY A 154 18.27 -21.46 18.76
C GLY A 154 18.29 -20.33 19.81
N GLN A 155 19.03 -19.24 19.55
CA GLN A 155 19.10 -18.07 20.43
C GLN A 155 17.80 -17.28 20.41
N ALA A 156 17.37 -16.78 21.57
CA ALA A 156 16.18 -15.96 21.69
C ALA A 156 16.38 -14.58 21.04
N MET A 157 15.41 -14.13 20.24
CA MET A 157 15.46 -12.81 19.62
C MET A 157 14.86 -11.74 20.56
N PRO A 158 15.55 -10.62 20.80
CA PRO A 158 15.01 -9.54 21.63
C PRO A 158 13.80 -8.87 20.97
N LEU A 159 12.86 -8.37 21.78
CA LEU A 159 11.58 -7.81 21.33
C LEU A 159 11.72 -6.73 20.24
N LYS A 160 12.70 -5.83 20.36
CA LYS A 160 12.96 -4.78 19.37
C LYS A 160 13.21 -5.35 17.96
N HIS A 161 13.97 -6.45 17.88
CA HIS A 161 14.31 -7.08 16.61
C HIS A 161 13.12 -7.86 16.05
N ARG A 162 12.30 -8.47 16.92
CA ARG A 162 11.04 -9.12 16.52
C ARG A 162 10.06 -8.11 15.91
N LEU A 163 9.87 -6.97 16.56
CA LEU A 163 9.02 -5.88 16.05
C LEU A 163 9.57 -5.29 14.74
N ALA A 164 10.88 -5.09 14.65
CA ALA A 164 11.53 -4.62 13.42
C ALA A 164 11.31 -5.61 12.27
N LEU A 165 11.49 -6.92 12.52
CA LEU A 165 11.25 -7.96 11.54
C LEU A 165 9.78 -7.99 11.10
N THR A 166 8.81 -7.95 12.03
CA THR A 166 7.38 -7.88 11.70
C THR A 166 7.05 -6.63 10.86
N ALA A 167 7.68 -5.48 11.14
CA ALA A 167 7.47 -4.26 10.35
C ALA A 167 7.92 -4.39 8.89
N LEU A 168 8.88 -5.28 8.58
CA LEU A 168 9.29 -5.59 7.20
C LEU A 168 8.17 -6.28 6.41
N PHE A 169 7.18 -6.88 7.08
CA PHE A 169 6.04 -7.54 6.44
C PHE A 169 4.78 -6.65 6.40
N LEU A 170 4.81 -5.44 6.95
CA LEU A 170 3.64 -4.57 7.04
C LEU A 170 2.98 -4.28 5.69
N PHE A 171 3.78 -3.88 4.69
CA PHE A 171 3.27 -3.62 3.34
C PHE A 171 2.82 -4.90 2.63
N PRO A 172 3.65 -5.97 2.52
CA PRO A 172 3.22 -7.23 1.90
C PRO A 172 1.97 -7.86 2.54
N ALA A 173 1.73 -7.60 3.83
CA ALA A 173 0.55 -8.07 4.55
C ALA A 173 -0.69 -7.19 4.29
N LEU A 174 -0.58 -5.86 4.39
CA LEU A 174 -1.73 -4.95 4.33
C LEU A 174 -2.18 -4.60 2.91
N ILE A 175 -1.30 -4.70 1.90
CA ILE A 175 -1.61 -4.27 0.53
C ILE A 175 -2.82 -5.01 -0.06
N TRP A 176 -3.06 -6.26 0.36
CA TRP A 176 -4.20 -7.08 -0.04
C TRP A 176 -5.55 -6.50 0.39
N MET A 177 -5.59 -5.69 1.45
CA MET A 177 -6.82 -5.02 1.87
C MET A 177 -7.23 -3.90 0.92
N ILE A 178 -6.26 -3.27 0.25
CA ILE A 178 -6.51 -2.21 -0.73
C ILE A 178 -7.03 -2.80 -2.05
N SER A 179 -6.66 -4.04 -2.37
CA SER A 179 -7.04 -4.72 -3.61
C SER A 179 -8.36 -5.48 -3.56
N ALA A 180 -9.09 -5.38 -2.44
CA ALA A 180 -10.47 -5.83 -2.31
C ALA A 180 -11.40 -4.64 -2.04
N PRO A 181 -12.68 -4.72 -2.48
CA PRO A 181 -13.67 -3.70 -2.15
C PRO A 181 -13.88 -3.60 -0.64
N LEU A 182 -13.88 -2.36 -0.14
CA LEU A 182 -14.24 -2.08 1.25
C LEU A 182 -15.74 -2.35 1.45
N VAL A 183 -16.21 -2.29 2.70
CA VAL A 183 -17.65 -2.37 2.99
C VAL A 183 -18.38 -1.33 2.13
N SER A 184 -19.30 -1.80 1.28
CA SER A 184 -19.93 -1.05 0.19
C SER A 184 -20.49 0.30 0.63
N VAL A 185 -21.03 0.37 1.85
CA VAL A 185 -21.62 1.58 2.43
C VAL A 185 -20.56 2.68 2.61
N ALA A 186 -19.40 2.36 3.19
CA ALA A 186 -18.36 3.35 3.44
C ALA A 186 -17.73 3.85 2.13
N GLU A 187 -17.44 2.93 1.20
CA GLU A 187 -16.92 3.29 -0.13
C GLU A 187 -17.90 4.22 -0.85
N THR A 188 -19.20 3.90 -0.83
CA THR A 188 -20.25 4.70 -1.50
C THR A 188 -20.42 6.07 -0.85
N GLN A 189 -20.38 6.16 0.47
CA GLN A 189 -20.48 7.44 1.17
C GLN A 189 -19.30 8.36 0.84
N ILE A 190 -18.08 7.83 0.88
CA ILE A 190 -16.86 8.58 0.52
C ILE A 190 -16.93 9.00 -0.96
N ARG A 191 -17.37 8.11 -1.85
CA ARG A 191 -17.59 8.37 -3.28
C ARG A 191 -18.49 9.58 -3.48
N VAL A 192 -19.72 9.50 -2.98
CA VAL A 192 -20.75 10.53 -3.18
C VAL A 192 -20.33 11.84 -2.55
N PHE A 193 -19.70 11.80 -1.36
CA PHE A 193 -19.18 12.98 -0.70
C PHE A 193 -18.13 13.69 -1.56
N LEU A 194 -17.11 12.96 -2.04
CA LEU A 194 -16.05 13.53 -2.87
C LEU A 194 -16.60 14.05 -4.19
N LEU A 195 -17.48 13.30 -4.87
CA LEU A 195 -18.13 13.72 -6.11
C LEU A 195 -18.93 15.01 -5.91
N THR A 196 -19.69 15.12 -4.83
CA THR A 196 -20.45 16.34 -4.52
C THR A 196 -19.52 17.53 -4.34
N LYS A 197 -18.42 17.36 -3.60
CA LYS A 197 -17.46 18.45 -3.36
C LYS A 197 -16.72 18.87 -4.63
N VAL A 198 -16.30 17.91 -5.46
CA VAL A 198 -15.66 18.18 -6.74
C VAL A 198 -16.64 18.88 -7.68
N THR A 199 -17.88 18.38 -7.82
CA THR A 199 -18.90 19.02 -8.67
C THR A 199 -19.17 20.47 -8.26
N VAL A 200 -19.30 20.73 -6.95
CA VAL A 200 -19.48 22.10 -6.44
C VAL A 200 -18.26 22.97 -6.77
N ALA A 201 -17.04 22.45 -6.58
CA ALA A 201 -15.83 23.19 -6.90
C ALA A 201 -15.70 23.52 -8.41
N VAL A 202 -16.05 22.57 -9.28
CA VAL A 202 -16.09 22.79 -10.73
C VAL A 202 -17.14 23.85 -11.06
N PHE A 203 -18.37 23.68 -10.61
CA PHE A 203 -19.45 24.65 -10.84
C PHE A 203 -19.04 26.06 -10.41
N SER A 204 -18.55 26.23 -9.17
CA SER A 204 -18.09 27.53 -8.67
C SER A 204 -16.94 28.12 -9.49
N SER A 205 -16.04 27.27 -10.02
CA SER A 205 -14.95 27.73 -10.88
C SER A 205 -15.47 28.29 -12.21
N PHE A 206 -16.48 27.66 -12.80
CA PHE A 206 -17.08 28.11 -14.06
C PHE A 206 -18.01 29.32 -13.88
N ASP A 207 -18.81 29.34 -12.80
CA ASP A 207 -19.65 30.48 -12.43
C ASP A 207 -18.79 31.74 -12.21
N PHE A 208 -17.66 31.58 -11.51
CA PHE A 208 -16.68 32.67 -11.33
C PHE A 208 -16.10 33.18 -12.66
N LEU A 209 -15.93 32.31 -13.65
CA LEU A 209 -15.45 32.67 -14.98
C LEU A 209 -16.55 33.21 -15.91
N GLY A 210 -17.80 33.24 -15.46
CA GLY A 210 -18.94 33.77 -16.21
C GLY A 210 -19.57 32.80 -17.22
N PHE A 211 -19.32 31.50 -17.08
CA PHE A 211 -19.95 30.49 -17.95
C PHE A 211 -21.36 30.16 -17.46
N GLU A 212 -22.29 29.99 -18.41
CA GLU A 212 -23.67 29.58 -18.14
C GLU A 212 -23.75 28.06 -17.95
N LEU A 213 -23.77 27.61 -16.69
CA LEU A 213 -24.01 26.21 -16.33
C LEU A 213 -25.09 26.13 -15.25
N GLU A 214 -25.80 25.01 -15.22
CA GLU A 214 -26.67 24.66 -14.10
C GLU A 214 -26.18 23.36 -13.45
N ARG A 215 -26.31 23.24 -12.14
CA ARG A 215 -25.92 22.02 -11.41
C ARG A 215 -27.15 21.26 -10.95
N GLN A 216 -27.31 20.03 -11.43
CA GLN A 216 -28.33 19.08 -10.99
C GLN A 216 -27.68 17.87 -10.32
N GLY A 217 -27.62 17.88 -8.98
CA GLY A 217 -26.90 16.84 -8.23
C GLY A 217 -25.39 16.86 -8.53
N ASN A 218 -24.88 15.75 -9.05
CA ASN A 218 -23.48 15.59 -9.51
C ASN A 218 -23.33 15.73 -11.05
N VAL A 219 -24.37 16.22 -11.73
CA VAL A 219 -24.36 16.48 -13.18
C VAL A 219 -24.35 17.99 -13.40
N LEU A 220 -23.50 18.44 -14.33
CA LEU A 220 -23.47 19.81 -14.82
C LEU A 220 -24.21 19.86 -16.15
N ILE A 221 -25.18 20.77 -16.26
CA ILE A 221 -25.96 21.03 -17.47
C ILE A 221 -25.31 22.21 -18.19
N LEU A 222 -25.02 22.02 -19.47
CA LEU A 222 -24.38 22.98 -20.36
C LEU A 222 -25.39 23.39 -21.45
N PRO A 223 -25.14 24.47 -22.20
CA PRO A 223 -26.01 24.86 -23.32
C PRO A 223 -26.19 23.73 -24.35
N GLU A 224 -25.11 23.00 -24.62
CA GLU A 224 -25.12 21.85 -25.54
C GLU A 224 -24.77 20.53 -24.82
N GLY A 225 -25.69 20.09 -23.97
CA GLY A 225 -25.67 18.76 -23.36
C GLY A 225 -25.41 18.79 -21.85
N GLN A 226 -24.90 17.68 -21.32
CA GLN A 226 -24.64 17.52 -19.89
C GLN A 226 -23.33 16.77 -19.67
N VAL A 227 -22.65 17.08 -18.58
CA VAL A 227 -21.46 16.37 -18.12
C VAL A 227 -21.73 15.85 -16.71
N GLY A 228 -21.93 14.53 -16.61
CA GLY A 228 -21.97 13.86 -15.33
C GLY A 228 -20.58 13.86 -14.71
N VAL A 229 -20.38 14.51 -13.57
CA VAL A 229 -19.08 14.47 -12.89
C VAL A 229 -18.79 13.04 -12.41
N GLU A 230 -19.80 12.19 -12.18
CA GLU A 230 -19.57 10.78 -11.83
C GLU A 230 -19.15 9.90 -13.02
N GLU A 231 -19.66 10.16 -14.22
CA GLU A 231 -19.33 9.42 -15.45
C GLU A 231 -18.02 9.95 -16.07
N ALA A 232 -17.84 11.28 -16.07
CA ALA A 232 -16.62 11.95 -16.46
C ALA A 232 -15.49 11.82 -15.42
N CYS A 233 -15.81 11.36 -14.21
CA CYS A 233 -14.81 11.04 -13.21
C CYS A 233 -14.84 9.56 -12.85
N SER A 234 -13.86 8.85 -13.38
CA SER A 234 -13.31 7.63 -12.79
C SER A 234 -12.73 7.82 -11.36
N GLY A 235 -13.23 8.75 -10.55
CA GLY A 235 -12.54 9.37 -9.42
C GLY A 235 -12.10 8.41 -8.31
N ILE A 236 -12.79 7.28 -8.14
CA ILE A 236 -12.33 6.22 -7.23
C ILE A 236 -11.19 5.39 -7.84
N ARG A 237 -11.19 5.14 -9.15
CA ARG A 237 -10.10 4.42 -9.83
C ARG A 237 -8.78 5.11 -9.59
N SER A 238 -8.74 6.43 -9.80
CA SER A 238 -7.53 7.22 -9.56
C SER A 238 -7.19 7.28 -8.07
N LEU A 239 -8.19 7.37 -7.18
CA LEU A 239 -7.96 7.40 -5.73
C LEU A 239 -7.35 6.09 -5.21
N THR A 240 -7.93 4.93 -5.56
CA THR A 240 -7.43 3.61 -5.14
C THR A 240 -6.08 3.29 -5.79
N ALA A 241 -5.89 3.64 -7.07
CA ALA A 241 -4.60 3.51 -7.74
C ALA A 241 -3.51 4.39 -7.11
N CYS A 242 -3.83 5.65 -6.74
CA CYS A 242 -2.90 6.53 -6.06
C CYS A 242 -2.62 6.07 -4.62
N LEU A 243 -3.61 5.53 -3.92
CA LEU A 243 -3.42 4.91 -2.60
C LEU A 243 -2.45 3.72 -2.69
N PHE A 244 -2.63 2.86 -3.71
CA PHE A 244 -1.75 1.73 -3.98
C PHE A 244 -0.32 2.19 -4.33
N ALA A 245 -0.18 3.07 -5.32
CA ALA A 245 1.11 3.59 -5.77
C ALA A 245 1.85 4.35 -4.66
N GLY A 246 1.15 5.24 -3.94
CA GLY A 246 1.70 5.98 -2.80
C GLY A 246 2.14 5.07 -1.67
N SER A 247 1.35 4.04 -1.33
CA SER A 247 1.72 3.04 -0.31
C SER A 247 2.95 2.23 -0.70
N PHE A 248 3.07 1.86 -1.98
CA PHE A 248 4.23 1.16 -2.51
C PHE A 248 5.49 2.04 -2.49
N LEU A 249 5.42 3.23 -3.07
CA LEU A 249 6.54 4.18 -3.10
C LEU A 249 6.99 4.53 -1.67
N ALA A 250 6.05 4.74 -0.76
CA ALA A 250 6.34 4.98 0.65
C ALA A 250 7.04 3.79 1.30
N SER A 251 6.59 2.56 1.02
CA SER A 251 7.15 1.35 1.61
C SER A 251 8.58 1.07 1.16
N VAL A 252 8.88 1.34 -0.12
CA VAL A 252 10.19 1.04 -0.75
C VAL A 252 11.20 2.16 -0.53
N PHE A 253 10.80 3.43 -0.73
CA PHE A 253 11.76 4.53 -0.79
C PHE A 253 11.92 5.32 0.52
N LEU A 254 11.07 5.08 1.52
CA LEU A 254 11.12 5.83 2.79
C LEU A 254 11.41 4.91 3.98
N ASP A 255 12.30 5.35 4.87
CA ASP A 255 12.65 4.59 6.08
C ASP A 255 11.66 4.83 7.23
N ARG A 256 11.32 6.10 7.48
CA ARG A 256 10.56 6.54 8.66
C ARG A 256 9.04 6.37 8.44
N PHE A 257 8.35 5.76 9.40
CA PHE A 257 6.90 5.49 9.30
C PHE A 257 6.06 6.75 9.08
N TRP A 258 6.35 7.87 9.77
CA TRP A 258 5.59 9.11 9.58
C TRP A 258 5.75 9.68 8.16
N LYS A 259 6.94 9.57 7.55
CA LYS A 259 7.17 9.96 6.14
C LYS A 259 6.35 9.10 5.20
N LYS A 260 6.18 7.80 5.50
CA LYS A 260 5.30 6.90 4.74
C LYS A 260 3.86 7.38 4.77
N ILE A 261 3.35 7.70 5.95
CA ILE A 261 1.99 8.22 6.11
C ILE A 261 1.81 9.55 5.38
N LEU A 262 2.79 10.46 5.45
CA LEU A 262 2.70 11.72 4.73
C LEU A 262 2.75 11.55 3.21
N LEU A 263 3.58 10.66 2.67
CA LEU A 263 3.61 10.42 1.22
C LEU A 263 2.29 9.79 0.74
N VAL A 264 1.71 8.88 1.52
CA VAL A 264 0.37 8.34 1.23
C VAL A 264 -0.67 9.46 1.28
N GLY A 265 -0.63 10.33 2.30
CA GLY A 265 -1.51 11.50 2.39
C GLY A 265 -1.36 12.46 1.20
N ALA A 266 -0.12 12.69 0.75
CA ALA A 266 0.17 13.46 -0.44
C ALA A 266 -0.42 12.79 -1.70
N ALA A 267 -0.29 11.47 -1.85
CA ALA A 267 -0.90 10.74 -2.96
C ALA A 267 -2.41 10.88 -3.00
N MET A 268 -3.07 10.84 -1.85
CA MET A 268 -4.53 11.05 -1.76
C MET A 268 -4.91 12.49 -2.12
N LEU A 269 -4.13 13.49 -1.66
CA LEU A 269 -4.35 14.88 -2.02
C LEU A 269 -4.18 15.12 -3.52
N PHE A 270 -3.08 14.62 -4.10
CA PHE A 270 -2.83 14.70 -5.54
C PHE A 270 -3.97 14.06 -6.33
N ALA A 271 -4.44 12.87 -5.94
CA ALA A 271 -5.56 12.21 -6.61
C ALA A 271 -6.82 13.10 -6.65
N VAL A 272 -7.16 13.77 -5.55
CA VAL A 272 -8.31 14.70 -5.51
C VAL A 272 -8.06 15.94 -6.39
N LEU A 273 -6.87 16.55 -6.30
CA LEU A 273 -6.53 17.74 -7.08
C LEU A 273 -6.53 17.46 -8.59
N THR A 274 -5.91 16.37 -9.01
CA THR A 274 -5.87 16.02 -10.43
C THR A 274 -7.24 15.58 -10.95
N ASN A 275 -8.06 14.91 -10.11
CA ASN A 275 -9.46 14.65 -10.47
C ASN A 275 -10.24 15.95 -10.67
N LEU A 276 -10.04 16.97 -9.83
CA LEU A 276 -10.67 18.29 -10.01
C LEU A 276 -10.22 18.96 -11.31
N ILE A 277 -8.92 18.95 -11.60
CA ILE A 277 -8.36 19.48 -12.86
C ILE A 277 -8.98 18.76 -14.06
N ARG A 278 -9.14 17.43 -14.00
CA ARG A 278 -9.82 16.66 -15.03
C ARG A 278 -11.23 17.14 -15.26
N SER A 279 -12.00 17.26 -14.17
CA SER A 279 -13.40 17.63 -14.25
C SER A 279 -13.56 19.01 -14.87
N ILE A 280 -12.71 19.97 -14.49
CA ILE A 280 -12.68 21.30 -15.11
C ILE A 280 -12.37 21.18 -16.61
N PHE A 281 -11.34 20.42 -16.98
CA PHE A 281 -10.97 20.24 -18.39
C PHE A 281 -12.09 19.59 -19.21
N LEU A 282 -12.68 18.49 -18.74
CA LEU A 282 -13.74 17.78 -19.46
C LEU A 282 -15.02 18.62 -19.57
N THR A 283 -15.39 19.35 -18.52
CA THR A 283 -16.52 20.30 -18.57
C THR A 283 -16.25 21.41 -19.58
N LEU A 284 -15.03 21.95 -19.62
CA LEU A 284 -14.67 23.01 -20.58
C LEU A 284 -14.67 22.47 -22.02
N TRP A 285 -14.14 21.27 -22.21
CA TRP A 285 -14.10 20.59 -23.50
C TRP A 285 -15.51 20.37 -24.05
N ALA A 286 -16.41 19.85 -23.21
CA ALA A 286 -17.82 19.65 -23.53
C ALA A 286 -18.57 20.96 -23.76
N TYR A 287 -18.22 22.04 -23.05
CA TYR A 287 -18.85 23.34 -23.26
C TYR A 287 -18.60 23.88 -24.67
N TYR A 288 -17.39 23.70 -25.21
CA TYR A 288 -17.02 24.23 -26.53
C TYR A 288 -17.30 23.29 -27.69
N HIS A 289 -17.28 21.97 -27.47
CA HIS A 289 -17.39 20.97 -28.54
C HIS A 289 -18.66 20.09 -28.43
N GLY A 290 -19.52 20.36 -27.45
CA GLY A 290 -20.67 19.54 -27.11
C GLY A 290 -20.30 18.33 -26.24
N SER A 291 -21.26 17.81 -25.47
CA SER A 291 -21.01 16.70 -24.53
C SER A 291 -20.53 15.41 -25.20
N GLN A 292 -20.95 15.16 -26.45
CA GLN A 292 -20.53 13.98 -27.22
C GLN A 292 -19.03 13.99 -27.55
N ALA A 293 -18.37 15.15 -27.48
CA ALA A 293 -16.93 15.27 -27.74
C ALA A 293 -16.05 14.62 -26.66
N ILE A 294 -16.62 14.26 -25.50
CA ILE A 294 -15.91 13.52 -24.44
C ILE A 294 -15.59 12.09 -24.89
N ASP A 295 -16.50 11.47 -25.64
CA ASP A 295 -16.39 10.08 -26.11
C ASP A 295 -15.73 9.97 -27.49
N GLN A 296 -15.41 11.11 -28.12
CA GLN A 296 -14.69 11.12 -29.39
C GLN A 296 -13.27 10.60 -29.21
N HIS A 297 -12.81 9.83 -30.19
CA HIS A 297 -11.46 9.31 -30.20
C HIS A 297 -10.48 10.42 -30.58
N TRP A 298 -9.46 10.59 -29.76
CA TRP A 298 -8.38 11.53 -30.00
C TRP A 298 -7.35 10.86 -30.89
N VAL A 299 -7.18 11.37 -32.11
CA VAL A 299 -6.17 10.86 -33.06
C VAL A 299 -5.01 11.84 -33.12
N LEU A 300 -3.81 11.38 -32.74
CA LEU A 300 -2.58 12.16 -32.85
C LEU A 300 -1.91 11.91 -34.22
N PRO A 301 -1.35 12.96 -34.87
CA PRO A 301 -0.74 12.83 -36.20
C PRO A 301 0.38 11.78 -36.30
N LEU A 302 1.08 11.52 -35.20
CA LEU A 302 2.26 10.64 -35.16
C LEU A 302 1.98 9.25 -34.56
N ILE A 303 0.99 9.13 -33.68
CA ILE A 303 0.75 7.93 -32.85
C ILE A 303 -0.55 7.21 -33.26
N GLY A 304 -1.41 7.87 -34.04
CA GLY A 304 -2.72 7.34 -34.41
C GLY A 304 -3.76 7.55 -33.31
N ASP A 305 -4.77 6.69 -33.30
CA ASP A 305 -5.84 6.70 -32.30
C ASP A 305 -5.31 6.26 -30.93
N ILE A 306 -5.43 7.14 -29.93
CA ILE A 306 -4.96 6.90 -28.57
C ILE A 306 -6.11 6.65 -27.57
N GLY A 307 -7.36 6.52 -28.07
CA GLY A 307 -8.57 6.33 -27.27
C GLY A 307 -9.42 7.59 -27.13
N THR A 308 -10.47 7.49 -26.33
CA THR A 308 -11.41 8.59 -26.10
C THR A 308 -10.75 9.76 -25.35
N VAL A 309 -11.27 10.98 -25.54
CA VAL A 309 -10.80 12.16 -24.75
C VAL A 309 -10.90 11.88 -23.25
N HIS A 310 -11.96 11.23 -22.82
CA HIS A 310 -12.14 10.79 -21.44
C HIS A 310 -10.98 9.91 -20.93
N ASP A 311 -10.65 8.84 -21.66
CA ASP A 311 -9.67 7.84 -21.21
C ASP A 311 -8.24 8.38 -21.29
N VAL A 312 -7.92 9.12 -22.35
CA VAL A 312 -6.62 9.79 -22.53
C VAL A 312 -6.35 10.76 -21.39
N THR A 313 -7.34 11.58 -21.04
CA THR A 313 -7.21 12.54 -19.93
C THR A 313 -7.07 11.82 -18.60
N GLY A 314 -7.79 10.70 -18.41
CA GLY A 314 -7.63 9.82 -17.25
C GLY A 314 -6.21 9.26 -17.10
N MET A 315 -5.64 8.72 -18.18
CA MET A 315 -4.27 8.19 -18.20
C MET A 315 -3.22 9.28 -17.99
N ALA A 316 -3.37 10.44 -18.64
CA ALA A 316 -2.46 11.57 -18.50
C ALA A 316 -2.36 12.03 -17.04
N ILE A 317 -3.50 12.11 -16.35
CA ILE A 317 -3.54 12.49 -14.95
C ILE A 317 -2.87 11.45 -14.05
N LEU A 318 -3.13 10.16 -14.26
CA LEU A 318 -2.47 9.12 -13.49
C LEU A 318 -0.95 9.21 -13.65
N PHE A 319 -0.48 9.42 -14.88
CA PHE A 319 0.95 9.60 -15.18
C PHE A 319 1.55 10.83 -14.48
N VAL A 320 0.87 11.97 -14.56
CA VAL A 320 1.29 13.21 -13.87
C VAL A 320 1.32 13.01 -12.35
N THR A 321 0.33 12.33 -11.77
CA THR A 321 0.30 12.05 -10.33
C THR A 321 1.45 11.12 -9.92
N CYS A 322 1.73 10.07 -10.69
CA CYS A 322 2.86 9.19 -10.43
C CYS A 322 4.20 9.93 -10.49
N ILE A 323 4.41 10.78 -11.51
CA ILE A 323 5.60 11.63 -11.61
C ILE A 323 5.68 12.58 -10.42
N GLY A 324 4.58 13.26 -10.09
CA GLY A 324 4.50 14.18 -8.95
C GLY A 324 4.92 13.50 -7.65
N LEU A 325 4.45 12.28 -7.40
CA LEU A 325 4.82 11.49 -6.24
C LEU A 325 6.31 11.12 -6.23
N ILE A 326 6.87 10.74 -7.37
CA ILE A 326 8.31 10.45 -7.49
C ILE A 326 9.13 11.72 -7.23
N CYS A 327 8.71 12.87 -7.74
CA CYS A 327 9.35 14.17 -7.52
C CYS A 327 9.30 14.63 -6.05
N LEU A 328 8.35 14.13 -5.25
CA LEU A 328 8.31 14.39 -3.80
C LEU A 328 9.30 13.54 -3.00
N LEU A 329 9.76 12.40 -3.53
CA LEU A 329 10.66 11.49 -2.80
C LEU A 329 11.95 12.17 -2.31
N PRO A 330 12.65 13.01 -3.11
CA PRO A 330 13.83 13.74 -2.63
C PRO A 330 13.55 14.64 -1.43
N ILE A 331 12.37 15.27 -1.38
CA ILE A 331 11.97 16.15 -0.27
C ILE A 331 11.78 15.32 1.00
N PHE A 332 11.08 14.19 0.91
CA PHE A 332 10.90 13.30 2.05
C PHE A 332 12.21 12.64 2.48
N ASN A 333 13.12 12.33 1.57
CA ASN A 333 14.42 11.73 1.88
C ASN A 333 15.50 12.75 2.23
N TYR A 334 15.18 14.05 2.24
CA TYR A 334 16.09 15.08 2.70
C TYR A 334 16.49 14.80 4.16
N LYS A 335 17.79 14.58 4.38
CA LYS A 335 18.41 14.55 5.69
C LYS A 335 19.05 15.93 5.88
N LEU A 336 18.51 16.74 6.79
CA LEU A 336 19.19 17.95 7.25
C LEU A 336 20.54 17.50 7.79
N LYS A 337 21.61 17.87 7.08
CA LYS A 337 22.97 17.46 7.40
C LYS A 337 23.55 18.19 8.62
N ASP A 338 22.82 19.15 9.18
CA ASP A 338 23.37 20.20 10.06
C ASP A 338 22.77 20.22 11.49
N PHE A 339 22.17 19.13 11.99
CA PHE A 339 21.59 19.10 13.36
C PHE A 339 21.88 17.84 14.19
N GLU A 340 22.72 16.91 13.70
CA GLU A 340 23.16 15.73 14.49
C GLU A 340 24.66 15.76 14.85
N GLU A 341 25.38 16.88 14.64
CA GLU A 341 26.79 17.04 15.06
C GLU A 341 26.99 17.62 16.47
N ASP A 342 25.92 17.97 17.22
CA ASP A 342 26.04 18.60 18.55
C ASP A 342 25.77 17.68 19.76
N GLU A 343 25.73 16.35 19.57
CA GLU A 343 25.60 15.38 20.69
C GLU A 343 26.92 14.69 21.08
N ASP A 344 28.09 15.32 20.83
CA ASP A 344 29.41 14.81 21.25
C ASP A 344 30.06 15.62 22.38
N TRP A 345 29.26 16.25 23.26
CA TRP A 345 29.73 17.00 24.44
C TRP A 345 30.19 16.13 25.64
N ASN A 346 30.48 14.83 25.44
CA ASN A 346 30.87 13.94 26.53
C ASN A 346 32.17 13.15 26.26
N GLN A 347 33.11 13.75 25.54
CA GLN A 347 34.50 13.30 25.60
C GLN A 347 35.19 13.99 26.78
N SER A 348 35.22 13.30 27.92
CA SER A 348 36.05 13.69 29.06
C SER A 348 37.51 13.76 28.65
N GLU A 349 38.12 14.93 28.82
CA GLU A 349 39.56 15.15 28.64
C GLU A 349 40.38 14.11 29.43
N PRO A 350 41.44 13.53 28.86
CA PRO A 350 42.38 12.74 29.63
C PRO A 350 43.21 13.69 30.51
N LEU A 351 43.11 13.50 31.83
CA LEU A 351 43.95 14.15 32.83
C LEU A 351 45.43 13.91 32.51
N GLY A 352 46.17 15.00 32.28
CA GLY A 352 47.63 15.04 32.23
C GLY A 352 48.27 15.10 33.59
#